data_AF-F8DYU7-F1
#
_entry.id   AF-F8DYU7-F1
#
_cell.length_a   1.000
_cell.length_b   1.000
_cell.length_c   1.000
_cell.angle_alpha   90.00
_cell.angle_beta   90.00
_cell.angle_gamma   90.00
#
_symmetry.space_group_name_H-M   'P 1'
#
loop_
_entity.id
_entity.type
_entity.pdbx_description
1 polymer ?
#
loop_
_entity_poly.entity_id
_entity_poly.type
_entity_poly.pdbx_seq_one_letter_code
_entity_poly.pdbx_strand_id
1 'polypeptide(L)'
;MRKFRTAALAIATATTVAVSGMSVASAETNPDGDVQLSNGSTLDHIRQGLDAKGSLEWNKPVNGRDVFGSDSWKNNKEIAKDLPMWAKVADSLLIATAVASVFGLLVAPAYNFLRYGLAR
;
A
#
# COMPACT_ATOMS: atom_id res chain seq x y z
N MET A 1 -27.15 1.12 -4.53
CA MET A 1 -26.15 2.17 -4.84
C MET A 1 -25.66 3.00 -3.65
N ARG A 2 -26.38 3.10 -2.52
CA ARG A 2 -25.92 3.90 -1.34
C ARG A 2 -24.60 3.41 -0.73
N LYS A 3 -24.43 2.09 -0.56
CA LYS A 3 -23.25 1.51 0.12
C LYS A 3 -21.93 1.70 -0.65
N PHE A 4 -21.96 1.63 -1.98
CA PHE A 4 -20.78 1.85 -2.84
C PHE A 4 -20.29 3.30 -2.80
N ARG A 5 -21.21 4.28 -2.74
CA ARG A 5 -20.84 5.71 -2.66
C ARG A 5 -20.18 6.05 -1.33
N THR A 6 -20.68 5.49 -0.23
CA THR A 6 -20.08 5.66 1.10
C THR A 6 -18.72 4.99 1.21
N ALA A 7 -18.57 3.79 0.63
CA ALA A 7 -17.29 3.09 0.59
C ALA A 7 -16.23 3.86 -0.21
N ALA A 8 -16.58 4.35 -1.41
CA ALA A 8 -15.67 5.14 -2.23
C ALA A 8 -15.22 6.44 -1.53
N LEU A 9 -16.13 7.11 -0.83
CA LEU A 9 -15.81 8.31 -0.06
C LEU A 9 -14.84 7.99 1.10
N ALA A 10 -15.11 6.92 1.84
CA ALA A 10 -14.25 6.47 2.93
C ALA A 10 -12.86 6.05 2.44
N ILE A 11 -12.79 5.35 1.30
CA ILE A 11 -11.52 4.99 0.65
C ILE A 11 -10.77 6.26 0.24
N ALA A 12 -11.42 7.22 -0.42
CA ALA A 12 -10.80 8.47 -0.84
C ALA A 12 -10.22 9.24 0.36
N THR A 13 -11.00 9.42 1.43
CA THR A 13 -10.53 10.08 2.65
C THR A 13 -9.38 9.31 3.31
N ALA A 14 -9.46 7.99 3.40
CA ALA A 14 -8.38 7.16 3.94
C ALA A 14 -7.10 7.24 3.08
N THR A 15 -7.22 7.24 1.75
CA THR A 15 -6.07 7.40 0.85
C THR A 15 -5.44 8.78 0.96
N THR A 16 -6.24 9.85 1.07
CA THR A 16 -5.74 11.21 1.29
C THR A 16 -5.02 11.30 2.64
N VAL A 17 -5.58 10.73 3.71
CA VAL A 17 -4.95 10.72 5.04
C VAL A 17 -3.65 9.93 5.02
N ALA A 18 -3.62 8.74 4.40
CA ALA A 18 -2.41 7.93 4.28
C ALA A 18 -1.30 8.64 3.49
N VAL A 19 -1.64 9.24 2.34
CA VAL A 19 -0.69 9.99 1.51
C VAL A 19 -0.19 11.26 2.22
N SER A 20 -1.08 11.99 2.90
CA SER A 20 -0.70 13.17 3.69
C SER A 20 0.20 12.82 4.88
N GLY A 21 0.01 11.64 5.50
CA GLY A 21 0.86 11.14 6.58
C GLY A 21 2.27 10.77 6.11
N MET A 22 2.41 10.24 4.88
CA MET A 22 3.72 9.96 4.29
C MET A 22 4.52 11.24 3.96
N SER A 23 3.86 12.38 3.75
CA SER A 23 4.54 13.67 3.52
C SER A 23 5.13 14.29 4.79
N VAL A 24 4.62 13.97 5.99
CA VAL A 24 5.19 14.46 7.26
C VAL A 24 6.42 13.66 7.69
N ALA A 25 6.50 12.39 7.26
CA ALA A 25 7.63 11.51 7.45
C ALA A 25 8.89 11.91 6.64
N SER A 26 8.78 12.78 5.63
CA SER A 26 9.92 13.15 4.77
C SER A 26 10.69 14.38 5.24
N ALA A 27 10.42 14.93 6.44
CA ALA A 27 10.95 16.23 6.85
C ALA A 27 11.54 16.30 8.27
N GLU A 28 11.73 15.19 8.97
CA GLU A 28 12.53 15.17 10.21
C GLU A 28 13.86 14.46 9.95
N THR A 29 14.86 15.23 9.54
CA THR A 29 16.27 14.80 9.57
C THR A 29 16.73 14.72 11.03
N ASN A 30 16.37 13.64 11.71
CA ASN A 30 17.19 13.14 12.82
C ASN A 30 18.44 12.49 12.23
N PRO A 31 19.64 12.72 12.79
CA PRO A 31 20.88 12.10 12.32
C PRO A 31 20.85 10.56 12.38
N ASP A 32 19.88 9.96 13.08
CA ASP A 32 19.69 8.51 13.22
C ASP A 32 18.59 7.89 12.33
N GLY A 33 17.95 8.64 11.43
CA GLY A 33 17.12 8.07 10.35
C GLY A 33 15.84 7.32 10.76
N ASP A 34 15.40 7.41 12.03
CA ASP A 34 14.17 6.78 12.50
C ASP A 34 12.96 7.72 12.26
N VAL A 35 12.12 7.36 11.29
CA VAL A 35 10.83 8.02 11.05
C VAL A 35 9.79 7.32 11.93
N GLN A 36 9.52 7.87 13.11
CA GLN A 36 8.47 7.36 13.98
C GLN A 36 7.10 7.89 13.54
N LEU A 37 6.30 7.00 12.95
CA LEU A 37 4.90 7.28 12.71
C LEU A 37 4.16 7.35 14.06
N SER A 38 3.52 8.48 14.37
CA SER A 38 2.71 8.64 15.57
C SER A 38 1.68 7.50 15.70
N ASN A 39 1.82 6.66 16.73
CA ASN A 39 0.85 5.62 17.08
C ASN A 39 -0.42 6.30 17.62
N GLY A 40 -1.32 6.69 16.71
CA GLY A 40 -2.65 7.21 17.05
C GLY A 40 -3.69 6.09 17.17
N SER A 41 -4.67 6.28 18.07
CA SER A 41 -5.78 5.34 18.32
C SER A 41 -6.51 4.87 17.04
N THR A 42 -6.61 5.72 16.02
CA THR A 42 -7.19 5.38 14.70
C THR A 42 -6.38 4.32 13.97
N LEU A 43 -5.05 4.41 14.02
CA LEU A 43 -4.15 3.51 13.32
C LEU A 43 -4.14 2.13 13.97
N ASP A 44 -4.27 2.09 15.30
CA ASP A 44 -4.46 0.85 16.06
C ASP A 44 -5.80 0.17 15.73
N HIS A 45 -6.89 0.95 15.62
CA HIS A 45 -8.18 0.43 15.17
C HIS A 45 -8.12 -0.17 13.75
N ILE A 46 -7.41 0.49 12.84
CA ILE A 46 -7.21 0.00 11.47
C ILE A 46 -6.40 -1.31 11.49
N ARG A 47 -5.27 -1.35 12.21
CA ARG A 47 -4.43 -2.54 12.36
C ARG A 47 -5.22 -3.72 12.96
N GLN A 48 -6.02 -3.47 13.99
CA GLN A 48 -6.85 -4.48 14.64
C GLN A 48 -7.97 -5.00 13.72
N GLY A 49 -8.54 -4.13 12.88
CA GLY A 49 -9.53 -4.54 11.88
C GLY A 49 -8.94 -5.36 10.73
N LEU A 50 -7.71 -5.03 10.29
CA LEU A 50 -6.99 -5.74 9.22
C LEU A 50 -6.34 -7.04 9.70
N ASP A 51 -5.95 -7.10 10.97
CA ASP A 51 -5.19 -8.20 11.55
C ASP A 51 -5.66 -8.52 12.97
N ALA A 52 -6.89 -9.00 13.07
CA ALA A 52 -7.50 -9.38 14.35
C ALA A 52 -6.70 -10.48 15.10
N LYS A 53 -5.83 -11.22 14.40
CA LYS A 53 -5.00 -12.30 14.97
C LYS A 53 -3.56 -11.87 15.27
N GLY A 54 -3.16 -10.63 14.96
CA GLY A 54 -1.79 -10.15 15.18
C GLY A 54 -0.73 -10.86 14.32
N SER A 55 -1.14 -11.50 13.22
CA SER A 55 -0.28 -12.30 12.34
C SER A 55 0.59 -11.47 11.39
N LEU A 56 0.29 -10.19 11.21
CA LEU A 56 0.98 -9.31 10.27
C LEU A 56 2.26 -8.68 10.87
N GLU A 57 2.48 -8.79 12.18
CA GLU A 57 3.73 -8.35 12.83
C GLU A 57 4.06 -6.86 12.61
N TRP A 58 3.05 -5.99 12.68
CA TRP A 58 3.13 -4.54 12.36
C TRP A 58 4.25 -3.75 13.07
N ASN A 59 4.76 -4.25 14.19
CA ASN A 59 5.77 -3.58 15.01
C ASN A 59 7.21 -3.94 14.62
N LYS A 60 7.41 -4.87 13.67
CA LYS A 60 8.75 -5.23 13.21
C LYS A 60 9.24 -4.21 12.17
N PRO A 61 10.40 -3.57 12.39
CA PRO A 61 10.99 -2.65 11.43
C PRO A 61 11.40 -3.40 10.16
N VAL A 62 11.44 -2.69 9.04
CA VAL A 62 11.77 -3.27 7.73
C VAL A 62 12.68 -2.34 6.97
N ASN A 63 13.71 -2.91 6.36
CA ASN A 63 14.53 -2.21 5.38
C ASN A 63 13.88 -2.33 4.00
N GLY A 64 13.71 -1.20 3.30
CA GLY A 64 13.14 -1.18 1.95
C GLY A 64 13.93 -2.00 0.93
N ARG A 65 15.25 -2.18 1.13
CA ARG A 65 16.09 -3.03 0.26
C ARG A 65 15.72 -4.50 0.33
N ASP A 66 15.27 -4.97 1.48
CA ASP A 66 14.85 -6.35 1.70
C ASP A 66 13.51 -6.65 1.00
N VAL A 67 12.72 -5.61 0.74
CA VAL A 67 11.43 -5.69 0.05
C VAL A 67 11.58 -5.49 -1.47
N PHE A 68 12.28 -4.43 -1.88
CA PHE A 68 12.31 -3.96 -3.28
C PHE A 68 13.69 -4.05 -3.95
N GLY A 69 14.74 -4.45 -3.22
CA GLY A 69 16.09 -4.56 -3.76
C GLY A 69 16.31 -5.79 -4.65
N SER A 70 17.50 -5.86 -5.26
CA SER A 70 17.94 -7.01 -6.05
C SER A 70 17.94 -8.31 -5.24
N ASP A 71 18.42 -8.22 -4.00
CA ASP A 71 18.48 -9.33 -3.04
C ASP A 71 17.22 -9.42 -2.17
N SER A 72 16.07 -8.95 -2.67
CA SER A 72 14.81 -8.97 -1.91
C SER A 72 14.39 -10.38 -1.46
N TRP A 73 13.42 -10.41 -0.55
CA TRP A 73 12.79 -11.62 -0.01
C TRP A 73 12.28 -12.63 -1.05
N LYS A 74 12.08 -12.21 -2.30
CA LYS A 74 11.72 -13.11 -3.42
C LYS A 74 12.89 -13.96 -3.89
N ASN A 75 14.11 -13.43 -3.77
CA ASN A 75 15.34 -14.03 -4.29
C ASN A 75 16.27 -14.55 -3.18
N ASN A 76 16.08 -14.10 -1.94
CA ASN A 76 16.89 -14.51 -0.79
C ASN A 76 16.04 -15.18 0.31
N LYS A 77 16.34 -16.45 0.62
CA LYS A 77 15.61 -17.26 1.61
C LYS A 77 15.81 -16.82 3.06
N GLU A 78 16.93 -16.18 3.38
CA GLU A 78 17.22 -15.69 4.74
C GLU A 78 16.38 -14.45 5.01
N ILE A 79 16.41 -13.49 4.09
CA ILE A 79 15.55 -12.30 4.12
C ILE A 79 14.08 -12.72 4.09
N ALA A 80 13.70 -13.73 3.31
CA ALA A 80 12.33 -14.23 3.28
C ALA A 80 11.82 -14.76 4.63
N LYS A 81 12.70 -15.28 5.49
CA LYS A 81 12.30 -15.78 6.81
C LYS A 81 12.16 -14.65 7.82
N ASP A 82 13.04 -13.67 7.76
CA ASP A 82 13.11 -12.58 8.74
C ASP A 82 12.14 -11.43 8.43
N LEU A 83 11.79 -11.26 7.15
CA LEU A 83 10.89 -10.18 6.71
C LEU A 83 9.47 -10.38 7.28
N PRO A 84 8.92 -9.37 7.99
CA PRO A 84 7.60 -9.47 8.61
C PRO A 84 6.48 -9.60 7.59
N MET A 85 5.38 -10.20 8.04
CA MET A 85 4.28 -10.56 7.16
C MET A 85 3.55 -9.34 6.56
N TRP A 86 3.41 -8.22 7.30
CA TRP A 86 2.82 -6.99 6.77
C TRP A 86 3.57 -6.48 5.54
N ALA A 87 4.90 -6.59 5.51
CA ALA A 87 5.72 -6.08 4.41
C ALA A 87 5.59 -6.94 3.16
N LYS A 88 5.52 -8.27 3.32
CA LYS A 88 5.23 -9.20 2.21
C LYS A 88 3.85 -8.95 1.62
N VAL A 89 2.85 -8.74 2.48
CA VAL A 89 1.48 -8.41 2.06
C VAL A 89 1.47 -7.07 1.31
N ALA A 90 2.14 -6.04 1.84
CA ALA A 90 2.24 -4.73 1.18
C ALA A 90 2.89 -4.81 -0.21
N ASP A 91 3.99 -5.54 -0.36
CA ASP A 91 4.65 -5.77 -1.66
C ASP A 91 3.71 -6.48 -2.65
N SER A 92 3.02 -7.54 -2.22
CA SER A 92 2.05 -8.23 -3.07
C SER A 92 0.88 -7.33 -3.51
N LEU A 93 0.39 -6.48 -2.61
CA LEU A 93 -0.67 -5.51 -2.89
C LEU A 93 -0.19 -4.44 -3.86
N LEU A 94 1.03 -3.97 -3.74
CA LEU A 94 1.63 -3.01 -4.67
C LEU A 94 1.75 -3.59 -6.08
N ILE A 95 2.18 -4.84 -6.21
CA ILE A 95 2.27 -5.50 -7.52
C ILE A 95 0.88 -5.67 -8.14
N ALA A 96 -0.09 -6.16 -7.35
CA ALA A 96 -1.46 -6.33 -7.82
C ALA A 96 -2.09 -5.01 -8.26
N THR A 97 -1.89 -3.95 -7.49
CA THR A 97 -2.40 -2.60 -7.83
C THR A 97 -1.68 -2.02 -9.05
N ALA A 98 -0.36 -2.20 -9.18
CA ALA A 98 0.38 -1.79 -10.38
C ALA A 98 -0.18 -2.48 -11.64
N VAL A 99 -0.37 -3.80 -11.61
CA VAL A 99 -0.95 -4.55 -12.73
C VAL A 99 -2.38 -4.07 -13.03
N ALA A 100 -3.23 -3.94 -12.01
CA ALA A 100 -4.60 -3.46 -12.17
C ALA A 100 -4.66 -2.04 -12.76
N SER A 101 -3.70 -1.17 -12.40
CA SER A 101 -3.61 0.19 -12.91
C SER A 101 -3.37 0.24 -14.41
N VAL A 102 -2.51 -0.65 -14.93
CA VAL A 102 -2.24 -0.75 -16.38
C VAL A 102 -3.51 -1.15 -17.12
N PHE A 103 -4.26 -2.13 -16.63
CA PHE A 103 -5.54 -2.53 -17.24
C PHE A 103 -6.59 -1.41 -17.16
N GLY A 104 -6.70 -0.73 -16.03
CA GLY A 104 -7.64 0.37 -15.85
C GLY A 104 -7.34 1.59 -16.74
N LEU A 105 -6.06 1.90 -16.96
CA LEU A 105 -5.63 3.07 -17.73
C LEU A 105 -5.48 2.80 -19.23
N LEU A 106 -5.19 1.57 -19.65
CA LEU A 106 -5.04 1.24 -21.07
C LEU A 106 -6.30 0.60 -21.64
N VAL A 107 -6.81 -0.47 -21.01
CA VAL A 107 -7.88 -1.27 -21.59
C VAL A 107 -9.23 -0.56 -21.51
N ALA A 108 -9.55 0.10 -20.39
CA ALA A 108 -10.83 0.80 -20.29
C ALA A 108 -10.92 2.01 -21.25
N PRO A 109 -9.90 2.87 -21.40
CA PRO A 109 -9.92 3.94 -22.40
C PRO A 109 -9.84 3.42 -23.84
N ALA A 110 -9.04 2.38 -24.10
CA ALA A 110 -8.98 1.78 -25.44
C ALA A 110 -10.33 1.15 -25.84
N TYR A 111 -10.99 0.42 -24.94
CA TYR A 111 -12.34 -0.10 -25.17
C TYR A 111 -13.35 1.02 -25.40
N ASN A 112 -13.29 2.08 -24.60
CA ASN A 112 -14.14 3.26 -24.77
C ASN A 112 -13.91 3.93 -26.14
N PHE A 113 -12.66 4.08 -26.58
CA PHE A 113 -12.30 4.63 -27.88
C PHE A 113 -12.76 3.74 -29.04
N LEU A 114 -12.52 2.42 -28.98
CA LEU A 114 -12.95 1.48 -30.01
C LEU A 114 -14.47 1.42 -30.15
N ARG A 115 -15.20 1.44 -29.02
CA ARG A 115 -16.66 1.30 -29.02
C ARG A 115 -17.41 2.60 -29.33
N TYR A 116 -16.90 3.75 -28.91
CA TYR A 116 -17.61 5.03 -29.00
C TYR A 116 -16.84 6.14 -29.73
N GLY A 117 -15.52 6.01 -29.91
CA GLY A 117 -14.67 6.99 -30.58
C GLY A 117 -14.49 6.75 -32.08
N LEU A 118 -14.48 5.49 -32.52
CA LEU A 118 -14.28 5.12 -33.94
C LEU A 118 -15.57 5.16 -34.79
N ALA A 119 -16.74 5.32 -34.18
CA ALA A 119 -18.04 5.38 -34.87
C ALA A 119 -18.54 6.82 -35.12
N ARG A 120 -17.62 7.79 -35.23
CA ARG A 120 -17.89 9.17 -35.67
C ARG A 120 -17.01 9.54 -36.84
#